data_AF-A0AAV8EG57-F1
#
_entry.id   AF-A0AAV8EG57-F1
#
_cell.length_a   1.000
_cell.length_b   1.000
_cell.length_c   1.000
_cell.angle_alpha   90.00
_cell.angle_beta   90.00
_cell.angle_gamma   90.00
#
_symmetry.space_group_name_H-M   'P 1'
#
loop_
_entity.id
_entity.type
_entity.pdbx_description
1 polymer ?
#
loop_
_entity_poly.entity_id
_entity_poly.type
_entity_poly.pdbx_seq_one_letter_code
_entity_poly.pdbx_strand_id
1 'polypeptide(L)'
;MANNTLVARRARILWCSYREFHGNWTLRHGSESSSTWLQKADLLFVDNPVGTGYSFVEDIKLLVKSDEEAAKDLTTLLQKLYNKNSELQRSPLFIVAESYGGKFAVTAGLSIVKAINAKTLNLKFGGIALGDSWISPEDFVLSWGPLLLDMSRLDKRDAEKSNSLAIRIQDQLKREKYKEAEQSWDELEDVVRTSSNFVDFYNFMNEDPPDRSTTNMELIESVRRRYSSYITSKVSSTGGTDDLMNTVIRRKLRIIPKNISWGGQSDNVFEALKSDFMKPRINEVDELLSLGVNVTVYNGQVSFWNLLPMSTCNSLAGKIINLHVFVLFSLQVLQVLMNIAHRS
;
A
#
# COMPACT_ATOMS: atom_id res chain seq x y z
N MET A 1 2.48 28.87 7.85
CA MET A 1 1.92 27.58 8.29
C MET A 1 0.87 27.17 7.28
N ALA A 2 1.17 26.19 6.43
CA ALA A 2 0.16 25.63 5.53
C ALA A 2 -0.83 24.80 6.37
N ASN A 3 -2.12 24.94 6.08
CA ASN A 3 -3.16 24.18 6.75
C ASN A 3 -3.21 22.78 6.10
N ASN A 4 -2.43 21.82 6.61
CA ASN A 4 -2.18 20.50 5.99
C ASN A 4 -3.34 19.51 6.16
N THR A 5 -4.56 20.00 6.33
CA THR A 5 -5.77 19.18 6.41
C THR A 5 -6.76 19.65 5.36
N LEU A 6 -7.16 18.74 4.47
CA LEU A 6 -8.18 19.03 3.46
C LEU A 6 -9.48 18.31 3.77
N VAL A 7 -10.60 19.03 3.70
CA VAL A 7 -11.95 18.46 3.75
C VAL A 7 -12.36 17.99 2.35
N ALA A 8 -12.34 16.68 2.11
CA ALA A 8 -12.98 16.06 0.95
C ALA A 8 -14.33 15.50 1.40
N ARG A 9 -15.44 16.02 0.84
CA ARG A 9 -16.83 15.51 0.98
C ARG A 9 -17.33 14.98 2.35
N ARG A 10 -16.82 15.50 3.49
CA ARG A 10 -17.11 15.14 4.92
C ARG A 10 -16.04 14.27 5.61
N ALA A 11 -14.85 14.20 5.03
CA ALA A 11 -13.68 13.48 5.52
C ALA A 11 -12.44 14.39 5.50
N ARG A 12 -11.49 14.15 6.43
CA ARG A 12 -10.24 14.92 6.49
C ARG A 12 -9.05 14.08 6.08
N ILE A 13 -8.42 14.43 4.97
CA ILE A 13 -7.18 13.80 4.50
C ILE A 13 -6.00 14.60 5.04
N LEU A 14 -5.11 13.92 5.76
CA LEU A 14 -3.82 14.45 6.17
C LEU A 14 -2.75 14.07 5.15
N TRP A 15 -1.91 15.04 4.84
CA TRP A 15 -0.71 14.84 4.04
C TRP A 15 0.45 15.62 4.63
N CYS A 16 1.68 15.21 4.30
CA CYS A 16 2.88 15.93 4.71
C CYS A 16 3.90 15.93 3.57
N SER A 17 4.48 17.10 3.29
CA SER A 17 5.65 17.24 2.42
C SER A 17 6.91 17.38 3.27
N TYR A 18 7.95 16.64 2.90
CA TYR A 18 9.21 16.67 3.64
C TYR A 18 9.95 18.03 3.51
N ARG A 19 9.71 18.78 2.43
CA ARG A 19 10.39 20.08 2.18
C ARG A 19 10.01 21.16 3.21
N GLU A 20 8.81 21.09 3.80
CA GLU A 20 8.35 22.03 4.83
C GLU A 20 9.14 21.92 6.16
N PHE A 21 9.89 20.84 6.38
CA PHE A 21 10.76 20.69 7.54
C PHE A 21 12.10 21.43 7.42
N HIS A 22 12.46 21.95 6.24
CA HIS A 22 13.77 22.59 6.01
C HIS A 22 13.78 24.13 6.15
N GLY A 23 12.65 24.79 6.38
CA GLY A 23 12.61 26.24 6.59
C GLY A 23 13.15 26.66 7.96
N ASN A 24 14.45 26.97 8.08
CA ASN A 24 15.15 27.38 9.32
C ASN A 24 15.14 26.37 10.49
N TRP A 25 14.84 25.09 10.21
CA TRP A 25 14.84 24.04 11.22
C TRP A 25 15.83 22.93 10.84
N THR A 26 17.12 23.21 10.99
CA THR A 26 18.10 22.13 11.07
C THR A 26 17.87 21.31 12.33
N LEU A 27 17.12 20.21 12.24
CA LEU A 27 17.28 19.07 13.14
C LEU A 27 18.62 18.40 12.78
N ARG A 28 19.73 19.05 13.18
CA ARG A 28 21.07 18.47 13.14
C ARG A 28 21.20 17.42 14.25
N HIS A 29 20.54 16.28 14.08
CA HIS A 29 20.88 15.05 14.78
C HIS A 29 20.38 13.86 13.96
N GLY A 30 21.26 13.36 13.09
CA GLY A 30 21.05 12.17 12.26
C GLY A 30 21.88 12.28 10.99
N SER A 31 22.87 11.40 10.81
CA SER A 31 23.64 11.29 9.56
C SER A 31 22.70 11.07 8.38
N GLU A 32 22.84 11.84 7.32
CA GLU A 32 22.17 11.58 6.03
C GLU A 32 22.42 10.11 5.64
N SER A 33 21.38 9.28 5.62
CA SER A 33 21.50 7.94 5.06
C SER A 33 21.83 8.10 3.57
N SER A 34 22.90 7.46 3.10
CA SER A 34 23.38 7.60 1.72
C SER A 34 22.42 7.03 0.66
N SER A 35 21.27 6.48 1.06
CA SER A 35 20.31 5.79 0.18
C SER A 35 18.86 6.27 0.29
N THR A 36 18.59 7.44 0.89
CA THR A 36 17.22 7.97 0.98
C THR A 36 16.69 8.49 -0.37
N TRP A 37 15.40 8.28 -0.64
CA TRP A 37 14.74 8.80 -1.85
C TRP A 37 14.72 10.33 -1.90
N LEU A 38 14.90 10.99 -0.76
CA LEU A 38 15.06 12.45 -0.67
C LEU A 38 16.28 12.97 -1.44
N GLN A 39 17.28 12.12 -1.70
CA GLN A 39 18.41 12.50 -2.56
C GLN A 39 18.03 12.66 -4.02
N LYS A 40 16.86 12.16 -4.43
CA LYS A 40 16.40 12.14 -5.82
C LYS A 40 15.16 13.00 -6.02
N ALA A 41 14.25 13.04 -5.05
CA ALA A 41 12.95 13.66 -5.20
C ALA A 41 12.40 14.23 -3.88
N ASP A 42 11.51 15.22 -3.99
CA ASP A 42 10.66 15.63 -2.88
C ASP A 42 9.62 14.52 -2.59
N LEU A 43 9.35 14.26 -1.32
CA LEU A 43 8.41 13.21 -0.91
C LEU A 43 7.12 13.82 -0.34
N LEU A 44 5.99 13.33 -0.83
CA LEU A 44 4.63 13.61 -0.35
C LEU A 44 4.03 12.32 0.21
N PHE A 45 3.84 12.27 1.52
CA PHE A 45 3.15 11.15 2.17
C PHE A 45 1.70 11.53 2.41
N VAL A 46 0.78 10.64 2.05
CA VAL A 46 -0.67 10.84 2.19
C VAL A 46 -1.25 9.64 2.91
N ASP A 47 -1.86 9.86 4.06
CA ASP A 47 -2.64 8.83 4.73
C ASP A 47 -3.96 8.65 3.95
N ASN A 48 -4.05 7.59 3.16
CA ASN A 48 -5.17 7.34 2.25
C ASN A 48 -5.53 5.84 2.21
N PRO A 49 -6.82 5.47 2.15
CA PRO A 49 -8.01 6.33 2.16
C PRO A 49 -8.27 6.97 3.53
N VAL A 50 -9.29 7.83 3.60
CA VAL A 50 -9.73 8.43 4.87
C VAL A 50 -10.12 7.31 5.83
N GLY A 51 -9.69 7.41 7.09
CA GLY A 51 -9.81 6.38 8.10
C GLY A 51 -8.48 5.68 8.38
N THR A 52 -7.44 5.95 7.58
CA THR A 52 -6.07 5.42 7.73
C THR A 52 -5.17 6.45 8.41
N GLY A 53 -4.29 6.00 9.31
CA GLY A 53 -3.29 6.86 9.97
C GLY A 53 -3.93 8.04 10.69
N TYR A 54 -3.58 9.26 10.30
CA TYR A 54 -4.17 10.51 10.80
C TYR A 54 -5.32 11.05 9.95
N SER A 55 -5.60 10.46 8.79
CA SER A 55 -6.79 10.81 8.01
C SER A 55 -8.01 10.19 8.65
N PHE A 56 -9.03 10.98 8.98
CA PHE A 56 -10.15 10.53 9.80
C PHE A 56 -11.52 10.93 9.24
N VAL A 57 -12.52 10.11 9.60
CA VAL A 57 -13.95 10.37 9.39
C VAL A 57 -14.62 10.65 10.74
N GLU A 58 -15.68 11.46 10.72
CA GLU A 58 -16.53 11.68 11.90
C GLU A 58 -17.57 10.56 12.05
N ASP A 59 -17.94 9.89 10.95
CA ASP A 59 -18.84 8.74 10.89
C ASP A 59 -18.23 7.66 9.99
N ILE A 60 -18.09 6.44 10.51
CA ILE A 60 -17.54 5.28 9.79
C ILE A 60 -18.33 4.93 8.52
N LYS A 61 -19.60 5.34 8.43
CA LYS A 61 -20.42 5.14 7.23
C LYS A 61 -19.94 5.96 6.02
N LEU A 62 -19.05 6.93 6.26
CA LEU A 62 -18.44 7.78 5.23
C LEU A 62 -17.13 7.20 4.69
N LEU A 63 -16.67 6.05 5.20
CA LEU A 63 -15.52 5.36 4.62
C LEU A 63 -15.84 4.96 3.18
N VAL A 64 -14.83 5.10 2.33
CA VAL A 64 -14.88 4.69 0.93
C VAL A 64 -15.08 3.19 0.82
N LYS A 65 -15.80 2.75 -0.20
CA LYS A 65 -16.14 1.35 -0.43
C LYS A 65 -15.48 0.76 -1.68
N SER A 66 -14.66 1.56 -2.36
CA SER A 66 -13.96 1.17 -3.58
C SER A 66 -12.68 2.00 -3.76
N ASP A 67 -11.73 1.44 -4.50
CA ASP A 67 -10.51 2.13 -4.90
C ASP A 67 -10.84 3.40 -5.73
N GLU A 68 -11.91 3.39 -6.53
CA GLU A 68 -12.34 4.55 -7.33
C GLU A 68 -12.78 5.73 -6.46
N GLU A 69 -13.52 5.47 -5.38
CA GLU A 69 -13.91 6.49 -4.42
C GLU A 69 -12.68 7.07 -3.70
N ALA A 70 -11.76 6.21 -3.26
CA ALA A 70 -10.50 6.62 -2.66
C ALA A 70 -9.65 7.47 -3.64
N ALA A 71 -9.62 7.08 -4.92
CA ALA A 71 -8.84 7.73 -5.97
C ALA A 71 -9.40 9.12 -6.29
N LYS A 72 -10.72 9.27 -6.24
CA LYS A 72 -11.40 10.56 -6.40
C LYS A 72 -11.08 11.52 -5.27
N ASP A 73 -11.05 11.02 -4.04
CA ASP A 73 -10.70 11.80 -2.85
C ASP A 73 -9.23 12.27 -2.90
N LEU A 74 -8.32 11.38 -3.28
CA LEU A 74 -6.93 11.74 -3.54
C LEU A 74 -6.80 12.76 -4.67
N THR A 75 -7.52 12.58 -5.77
CA THR A 75 -7.49 13.52 -6.91
C THR A 75 -7.99 14.90 -6.49
N THR A 76 -9.00 14.96 -5.61
CA THR A 76 -9.48 16.21 -5.01
C THR A 76 -8.40 16.87 -4.15
N LEU A 77 -7.63 16.08 -3.39
CA LEU A 77 -6.46 16.58 -2.67
C LEU A 77 -5.44 17.18 -3.63
N LEU A 78 -5.05 16.44 -4.67
CA LEU A 78 -4.06 16.91 -5.65
C LEU A 78 -4.52 18.18 -6.37
N GLN A 79 -5.80 18.32 -6.71
CA GLN A 79 -6.36 19.55 -7.28
C GLN A 79 -6.16 20.75 -6.35
N LYS A 80 -6.41 20.58 -5.05
CA LYS A 80 -6.23 21.66 -4.07
C LYS A 80 -4.77 22.04 -3.88
N LEU A 81 -3.87 21.07 -3.92
CA LEU A 81 -2.42 21.29 -3.76
C LEU A 81 -1.79 21.92 -5.01
N TYR A 82 -2.03 21.33 -6.17
CA TYR A 82 -1.35 21.71 -7.41
C TYR A 82 -1.96 22.95 -8.06
N ASN A 83 -3.28 23.11 -8.10
CA ASN A 83 -3.89 24.21 -8.87
C ASN A 83 -3.53 25.61 -8.34
N LYS A 84 -3.13 25.70 -7.06
CA LYS A 84 -2.73 26.96 -6.42
C LYS A 84 -1.22 27.11 -6.25
N ASN A 85 -0.42 26.14 -6.69
CA ASN A 85 1.02 26.14 -6.46
C ASN A 85 1.79 25.93 -7.78
N SER A 86 2.28 27.03 -8.34
CA SER A 86 3.04 27.03 -9.60
C SER A 86 4.40 26.35 -9.49
N GLU A 87 4.99 26.23 -8.29
CA GLU A 87 6.22 25.48 -8.09
C GLU A 87 5.98 23.98 -8.24
N LEU A 88 4.93 23.45 -7.59
CA LEU A 88 4.54 22.04 -7.73
C LEU A 88 4.18 21.69 -9.18
N GLN A 89 3.49 22.58 -9.89
CA GLN A 89 3.13 22.40 -11.31
C GLN A 89 4.34 22.22 -12.25
N ARG A 90 5.52 22.74 -11.88
CA ARG A 90 6.73 22.61 -12.70
C ARG A 90 7.31 21.21 -12.63
N SER A 91 7.16 20.54 -11.50
CA SER A 91 7.72 19.22 -11.21
C SER A 91 6.75 18.09 -11.59
N PRO A 92 7.23 17.02 -12.22
CA PRO A 92 6.40 15.85 -12.46
C PRO A 92 6.08 15.10 -11.16
N LEU A 93 4.81 14.71 -11.00
CA LEU A 93 4.36 13.82 -9.93
C LEU A 93 4.49 12.36 -10.35
N PHE A 94 5.18 11.56 -9.55
CA PHE A 94 5.18 10.11 -9.65
C PHE A 94 4.43 9.52 -8.47
N ILE A 95 3.59 8.52 -8.73
CA ILE A 95 3.02 7.70 -7.66
C ILE A 95 3.89 6.47 -7.50
N VAL A 96 4.28 6.16 -6.27
CA VAL A 96 4.97 4.91 -5.97
C VAL A 96 4.17 4.20 -4.92
N ALA A 97 3.92 2.92 -5.14
CA ALA A 97 3.12 2.16 -4.21
C ALA A 97 3.65 0.76 -3.99
N GLU A 98 3.25 0.17 -2.86
CA GLU A 98 3.60 -1.19 -2.46
C GLU A 98 2.36 -1.98 -2.08
N SER A 99 2.36 -3.30 -2.30
CA SER A 99 1.31 -4.20 -1.83
C SER A 99 -0.07 -3.80 -2.39
N TYR A 100 -1.11 -3.71 -1.56
CA TYR A 100 -2.43 -3.21 -1.95
C TYR A 100 -2.39 -1.80 -2.55
N GLY A 101 -1.40 -1.00 -2.14
CA GLY A 101 -1.18 0.34 -2.69
C GLY A 101 -1.01 0.34 -4.21
N GLY A 102 -0.57 -0.77 -4.82
CA GLY A 102 -0.46 -0.88 -6.27
C GLY A 102 -1.80 -0.80 -7.00
N LYS A 103 -2.85 -1.48 -6.51
CA LYS A 103 -4.23 -1.35 -7.04
C LYS A 103 -4.73 0.07 -6.93
N PHE A 104 -4.50 0.64 -5.75
CA PHE A 104 -4.91 2.00 -5.48
C PHE A 104 -4.17 2.99 -6.39
N ALA A 105 -2.88 2.81 -6.62
CA ALA A 105 -2.05 3.67 -7.45
C ALA A 105 -2.47 3.70 -8.92
N VAL A 106 -2.83 2.55 -9.51
CA VAL A 106 -3.31 2.50 -10.89
C VAL A 106 -4.67 3.18 -11.03
N THR A 107 -5.57 2.92 -10.07
CA THR A 107 -6.91 3.55 -10.02
C THR A 107 -6.79 5.06 -9.86
N ALA A 108 -5.91 5.51 -8.96
CA ALA A 108 -5.54 6.90 -8.75
C ALA A 108 -4.94 7.53 -10.01
N GLY A 109 -4.04 6.83 -10.69
CA GLY A 109 -3.44 7.26 -11.95
C GLY A 109 -4.48 7.59 -13.01
N LEU A 110 -5.46 6.69 -13.21
CA LEU A 110 -6.54 6.91 -14.17
C LEU A 110 -7.40 8.11 -13.77
N SER A 111 -7.73 8.25 -12.48
CA SER A 111 -8.48 9.40 -11.95
C SER A 111 -7.73 10.72 -12.18
N ILE A 112 -6.41 10.73 -11.98
CA ILE A 112 -5.53 11.89 -12.23
C ILE A 112 -5.49 12.24 -13.70
N VAL A 113 -5.27 11.27 -14.60
CA VAL A 113 -5.24 11.50 -16.05
C VAL A 113 -6.58 12.06 -16.53
N LYS A 114 -7.71 11.50 -16.06
CA LYS A 114 -9.06 12.02 -16.34
C LYS A 114 -9.20 13.47 -15.88
N ALA A 115 -8.72 13.82 -14.69
CA ALA A 115 -8.78 15.18 -14.16
C ALA A 115 -7.89 16.18 -14.91
N ILE A 116 -6.70 15.75 -15.36
CA ILE A 116 -5.78 16.54 -16.20
C ILE A 116 -6.42 16.82 -17.56
N ASN A 117 -6.95 15.79 -18.23
CA ASN A 117 -7.62 15.91 -19.53
C ASN A 117 -8.85 16.83 -19.46
N ALA A 118 -9.60 16.77 -18.34
CA ALA A 118 -10.72 17.67 -18.06
C ALA A 118 -10.29 19.09 -17.67
N LYS A 119 -8.98 19.39 -17.60
CA LYS A 119 -8.40 20.68 -17.18
C LYS A 119 -8.82 21.11 -15.77
N THR A 120 -9.20 20.15 -14.93
CA THR A 120 -9.58 20.39 -13.52
C THR A 120 -8.39 20.23 -12.58
N LEU A 121 -7.33 19.54 -13.02
CA LEU A 121 -6.08 19.36 -12.32
C LEU A 121 -4.92 19.84 -13.20
N ASN A 122 -4.22 20.87 -12.77
CA ASN A 122 -3.01 21.36 -13.43
C ASN A 122 -1.79 20.67 -12.80
N LEU A 123 -1.41 19.53 -13.36
CA LEU A 123 -0.33 18.68 -12.88
C LEU A 123 0.41 18.07 -14.07
N LYS A 124 1.74 17.94 -13.97
CA LYS A 124 2.51 17.07 -14.86
C LYS A 124 2.56 15.67 -14.25
N PHE A 125 1.92 14.69 -14.86
CA PHE A 125 1.97 13.31 -14.36
C PHE A 125 3.16 12.58 -14.98
N GLY A 126 4.10 12.14 -14.13
CA GLY A 126 5.36 11.52 -14.54
C GLY A 126 5.27 10.01 -14.73
N GLY A 127 4.42 9.34 -13.95
CA GLY A 127 4.24 7.90 -14.03
C GLY A 127 3.92 7.25 -12.69
N ILE A 128 3.87 5.92 -12.71
CA ILE A 128 3.59 5.07 -11.55
C ILE A 128 4.70 4.03 -11.40
N ALA A 129 5.18 3.80 -10.17
CA ALA A 129 6.03 2.67 -9.85
C ALA A 129 5.32 1.73 -8.85
N LEU A 130 5.22 0.46 -9.23
CA LEU A 130 4.51 -0.58 -8.51
C LEU A 130 5.54 -1.53 -7.90
N GLY A 131 5.73 -1.45 -6.59
CA GLY A 131 6.52 -2.37 -5.78
C GLY A 131 5.66 -3.49 -5.27
N ASP A 132 6.07 -4.75 -5.42
CA ASP A 132 5.48 -5.91 -4.74
C ASP A 132 3.93 -5.88 -4.66
N SER A 133 3.28 -5.55 -5.78
CA SER A 133 1.91 -5.04 -5.79
C SER A 133 0.88 -6.14 -6.00
N TRP A 134 -0.16 -6.15 -5.14
CA TRP A 134 -1.32 -7.05 -5.25
C TRP A 134 -2.25 -6.63 -6.40
N ILE A 135 -1.83 -6.68 -7.66
CA ILE A 135 -2.62 -6.11 -8.79
C ILE A 135 -3.53 -7.11 -9.51
N SER A 136 -3.13 -8.39 -9.54
CA SER A 136 -3.86 -9.49 -10.19
C SER A 136 -4.05 -10.65 -9.21
N PRO A 137 -5.11 -10.62 -8.37
CA PRO A 137 -5.35 -11.65 -7.37
C PRO A 137 -5.36 -13.07 -7.95
N GLU A 138 -5.97 -13.25 -9.13
CA GLU A 138 -6.06 -14.52 -9.84
C GLU A 138 -4.67 -15.13 -10.08
N ASP A 139 -3.75 -14.35 -10.65
CA ASP A 139 -2.45 -14.89 -11.00
C ASP A 139 -1.62 -15.22 -9.76
N PHE A 140 -1.74 -14.42 -8.69
CA PHE A 140 -1.03 -14.70 -7.45
C PHE A 140 -1.52 -15.99 -6.80
N VAL A 141 -2.83 -16.17 -6.63
CA VAL A 141 -3.34 -17.38 -5.96
C VAL A 141 -3.01 -18.66 -6.72
N LEU A 142 -2.99 -18.60 -8.06
CA LEU A 142 -2.60 -19.73 -8.91
C LEU A 142 -1.12 -20.09 -8.81
N SER A 143 -0.27 -19.14 -8.38
CA SER A 143 1.17 -19.33 -8.26
C SER A 143 1.63 -19.93 -6.92
N TRP A 144 0.83 -19.79 -5.86
CA TRP A 144 1.26 -20.13 -4.50
C TRP A 144 1.51 -21.63 -4.32
N GLY A 145 0.59 -22.48 -4.78
CA GLY A 145 0.70 -23.94 -4.67
C GLY A 145 1.93 -24.50 -5.38
N PRO A 146 2.16 -24.22 -6.68
CA PRO A 146 3.32 -24.72 -7.41
C PRO A 146 4.64 -24.20 -6.84
N LEU A 147 4.72 -22.91 -6.48
CA LEU A 147 5.92 -22.34 -5.91
C LEU A 147 6.31 -23.03 -4.61
N LEU A 148 5.35 -23.19 -3.69
CA LEU A 148 5.68 -23.77 -2.39
C LEU A 148 6.01 -25.25 -2.48
N LEU A 149 5.48 -25.95 -3.48
CA LEU A 149 5.93 -27.29 -3.81
C LEU A 149 7.40 -27.28 -4.26
N ASP A 150 7.76 -26.40 -5.18
CA ASP A 150 9.14 -26.28 -5.71
C ASP A 150 10.14 -25.88 -4.60
N MET A 151 9.71 -25.05 -3.66
CA MET A 151 10.50 -24.65 -2.50
C MET A 151 10.51 -25.69 -1.36
N SER A 152 9.90 -26.87 -1.57
CA SER A 152 9.75 -27.93 -0.56
C SER A 152 9.07 -27.45 0.74
N ARG A 153 8.21 -26.44 0.63
CA ARG A 153 7.37 -25.92 1.73
C ARG A 153 6.03 -26.65 1.79
N LEU A 154 5.49 -27.09 0.66
CA LEU A 154 4.29 -27.95 0.61
C LEU A 154 4.63 -29.35 0.09
N ASP A 155 3.92 -30.36 0.60
CA ASP A 155 3.88 -31.67 -0.05
C ASP A 155 2.96 -31.64 -1.28
N LYS A 156 3.00 -32.70 -2.11
CA LYS A 156 2.18 -32.76 -3.33
C LYS A 156 0.68 -32.66 -3.05
N ARG A 157 0.19 -33.24 -1.96
CA ARG A 157 -1.24 -33.24 -1.61
C ARG A 157 -1.69 -31.84 -1.19
N ASP A 158 -0.87 -31.15 -0.39
CA ASP A 158 -1.19 -29.80 0.06
C ASP A 158 -1.08 -28.79 -1.08
N ALA A 159 -0.14 -28.98 -2.01
CA ALA A 159 -0.07 -28.21 -3.25
C ALA A 159 -1.30 -28.44 -4.15
N GLU A 160 -1.77 -29.68 -4.30
CA GLU A 160 -3.02 -29.99 -5.04
C GLU A 160 -4.25 -29.35 -4.39
N LYS A 161 -4.32 -29.35 -3.06
CA LYS A 161 -5.39 -28.67 -2.30
C LYS A 161 -5.36 -27.15 -2.50
N SER A 162 -4.18 -26.55 -2.39
CA SER A 162 -3.94 -25.13 -2.67
C SER A 162 -4.39 -24.77 -4.10
N ASN A 163 -3.98 -25.55 -5.10
CA ASN A 163 -4.36 -25.34 -6.50
C ASN A 163 -5.86 -25.46 -6.73
N SER A 164 -6.54 -26.38 -6.05
CA SER A 164 -7.99 -26.55 -6.16
C SER A 164 -8.75 -25.33 -5.65
N LEU A 165 -8.28 -24.72 -4.54
CA LEU A 165 -8.83 -23.46 -4.02
C LEU A 165 -8.53 -22.29 -4.97
N ALA A 166 -7.32 -22.20 -5.52
CA ALA A 166 -6.95 -21.17 -6.49
C ALA A 166 -7.83 -21.23 -7.76
N ILE A 167 -8.13 -22.43 -8.27
CA ILE A 167 -9.05 -22.62 -9.42
C ILE A 167 -10.48 -22.18 -9.07
N ARG A 168 -10.94 -22.46 -7.85
CA ARG A 168 -12.25 -21.98 -7.36
C ARG A 168 -12.29 -20.45 -7.32
N ILE A 169 -11.24 -19.81 -6.80
CA ILE A 169 -11.09 -18.34 -6.79
C ILE A 169 -11.14 -17.82 -8.22
N GLN A 170 -10.40 -18.42 -9.15
CA GLN A 170 -10.43 -18.04 -10.56
C GLN A 170 -11.86 -18.08 -11.16
N ASP A 171 -12.63 -19.14 -10.93
CA ASP A 171 -14.02 -19.22 -11.43
C ASP A 171 -14.92 -18.14 -10.79
N GLN A 172 -14.74 -17.87 -9.49
CA GLN A 172 -15.48 -16.80 -8.80
C GLN A 172 -15.13 -15.42 -9.36
N LEU A 173 -13.85 -15.14 -9.62
CA LEU A 173 -13.41 -13.88 -10.24
C LEU A 173 -13.97 -13.72 -11.65
N LYS A 174 -13.96 -14.76 -12.48
CA LYS A 174 -14.55 -14.76 -13.84
C LYS A 174 -16.05 -14.48 -13.84
N ARG A 175 -16.74 -14.79 -12.74
CA ARG A 175 -18.18 -14.53 -12.54
C ARG A 175 -18.46 -13.27 -11.73
N GLU A 176 -17.43 -12.45 -11.47
CA GLU A 176 -17.51 -11.21 -10.69
C GLU A 176 -18.03 -11.42 -9.25
N LYS A 177 -17.87 -12.62 -8.70
CA LYS A 177 -18.25 -13.00 -7.34
C LYS A 177 -17.13 -12.68 -6.35
N TYR A 178 -16.81 -11.38 -6.22
CA TYR A 178 -15.62 -10.93 -5.49
C TYR A 178 -15.64 -11.25 -4.00
N LYS A 179 -16.82 -11.23 -3.36
CA LYS A 179 -16.96 -11.56 -1.94
C LYS A 179 -16.75 -13.05 -1.68
N GLU A 180 -17.26 -13.91 -2.55
CA GLU A 180 -17.05 -15.35 -2.47
C GLU A 180 -15.60 -15.72 -2.79
N ALA A 181 -14.98 -14.99 -3.73
CA ALA A 181 -13.55 -15.09 -4.02
C ALA A 181 -12.68 -14.72 -2.80
N GLU A 182 -13.06 -13.67 -2.06
CA GLU A 182 -12.38 -13.26 -0.82
C GLU A 182 -12.45 -14.38 0.23
N GLN A 183 -13.64 -14.93 0.48
CA GLN A 183 -13.80 -16.05 1.42
C GLN A 183 -12.97 -17.27 1.02
N SER A 184 -12.89 -17.56 -0.28
CA SER A 184 -12.10 -18.69 -0.79
C SER A 184 -10.60 -18.39 -0.75
N TRP A 185 -10.21 -17.11 -0.83
CA TRP A 185 -8.85 -16.64 -0.62
C TRP A 185 -8.43 -16.77 0.86
N ASP A 186 -9.30 -16.44 1.81
CA ASP A 186 -9.06 -16.69 3.25
C ASP A 186 -8.82 -18.19 3.52
N GLU A 187 -9.66 -19.06 2.91
CA GLU A 187 -9.49 -20.52 2.98
C GLU A 187 -8.12 -20.95 2.40
N LEU A 188 -7.70 -20.36 1.28
CA LEU A 188 -6.42 -20.66 0.64
C LEU A 188 -5.24 -20.21 1.49
N GLU A 189 -5.29 -19.00 2.06
CA GLU A 189 -4.26 -18.48 2.96
C GLU A 189 -4.07 -19.42 4.16
N ASP A 190 -5.16 -19.87 4.77
CA ASP A 190 -5.10 -20.77 5.91
C ASP A 190 -4.50 -22.14 5.55
N VAL A 191 -4.86 -22.69 4.39
CA VAL A 191 -4.25 -23.93 3.87
C VAL A 191 -2.76 -23.75 3.65
N VAL A 192 -2.35 -22.70 2.93
CA VAL A 192 -0.93 -22.42 2.65
C VAL A 192 -0.16 -22.31 3.96
N ARG A 193 -0.64 -21.48 4.88
CA ARG A 193 0.03 -21.22 6.16
C ARG A 193 0.17 -22.49 7.00
N THR A 194 -0.93 -23.22 7.22
CA THR A 194 -0.91 -24.41 8.09
C THR A 194 -0.12 -25.58 7.51
N SER A 195 -0.10 -25.70 6.18
CA SER A 195 0.58 -26.80 5.49
C SER A 195 2.07 -26.52 5.22
N SER A 196 2.53 -25.28 5.39
CA SER A 196 3.91 -24.84 5.07
C SER A 196 4.80 -24.57 6.28
N ASN A 197 4.40 -25.05 7.46
CA ASN A 197 5.01 -24.68 8.74
C ASN A 197 4.94 -23.16 9.01
N PHE A 198 3.78 -22.56 8.73
CA PHE A 198 3.51 -21.14 8.95
C PHE A 198 4.46 -20.22 8.19
N VAL A 199 4.60 -20.43 6.88
CA VAL A 199 5.44 -19.58 6.04
C VAL A 199 5.05 -18.10 6.13
N ASP A 200 6.05 -17.20 6.16
CA ASP A 200 5.83 -15.75 6.11
C ASP A 200 5.50 -15.30 4.67
N PHE A 201 4.34 -14.67 4.48
CA PHE A 201 3.85 -14.22 3.17
C PHE A 201 4.69 -13.07 2.56
N TYR A 202 5.47 -12.33 3.35
CA TYR A 202 6.38 -11.29 2.86
C TYR A 202 7.79 -11.78 2.62
N ASN A 203 8.15 -12.92 3.20
CA ASN A 203 9.43 -13.56 2.96
C ASN A 203 9.30 -15.07 3.15
N PHE A 204 9.07 -15.82 2.07
CA PHE A 204 8.82 -17.27 2.15
C PHE A 204 10.01 -18.11 2.66
N MET A 205 11.16 -17.46 2.84
CA MET A 205 12.33 -18.02 3.52
C MET A 205 12.19 -18.03 5.04
N ASN A 206 11.28 -17.24 5.59
CA ASN A 206 11.00 -17.11 7.02
C ASN A 206 9.73 -17.87 7.44
N GLU A 207 9.56 -18.02 8.75
CA GLU A 207 8.38 -18.59 9.39
C GLU A 207 7.74 -17.54 10.30
N ASP A 208 6.41 -17.55 10.38
CA ASP A 208 5.56 -16.69 11.23
C ASP A 208 4.60 -17.57 12.05
N PRO A 209 5.11 -18.38 12.99
CA PRO A 209 4.30 -19.31 13.78
C PRO A 209 3.32 -18.56 14.69
N PRO A 210 2.11 -19.09 14.92
CA PRO A 210 1.13 -18.45 15.78
C PRO A 210 1.63 -18.38 17.23
N ASP A 211 1.35 -17.26 17.89
CA ASP A 211 1.64 -17.09 19.31
C ASP A 211 0.84 -18.13 20.14
N ARG A 212 1.47 -18.76 21.14
CA ARG A 212 1.06 -20.06 21.73
C ARG A 212 -0.26 -20.06 22.49
N SER A 213 -0.95 -18.95 22.58
CA SER A 213 -2.34 -18.90 23.06
C SER A 213 -3.17 -18.37 21.92
N THR A 214 -4.09 -19.16 21.31
CA THR A 214 -5.43 -18.68 20.86
C THR A 214 -6.26 -19.65 19.99
N THR A 215 -7.60 -19.49 20.02
CA THR A 215 -8.65 -20.41 19.51
C THR A 215 -9.42 -19.82 18.31
N ASN A 216 -10.25 -20.64 17.63
CA ASN A 216 -10.80 -20.42 16.27
C ASN A 216 -11.57 -19.13 15.95
N MET A 217 -11.93 -18.26 16.91
CA MET A 217 -12.52 -16.93 16.62
C MET A 217 -11.47 -15.89 16.18
N GLU A 218 -10.20 -16.30 16.13
CA GLU A 218 -9.06 -15.42 15.90
C GLU A 218 -8.43 -15.52 14.53
N LEU A 219 -9.05 -16.24 13.59
CA LEU A 219 -8.51 -16.34 12.24
C LEU A 219 -8.49 -14.97 11.54
N ILE A 220 -9.57 -14.19 11.64
CA ILE A 220 -9.67 -12.82 11.11
C ILE A 220 -8.73 -11.86 11.88
N GLU A 221 -8.66 -12.01 13.21
CA GLU A 221 -7.77 -11.27 14.10
C GLU A 221 -6.28 -11.59 13.87
N SER A 222 -6.00 -12.75 13.29
CA SER A 222 -4.65 -13.25 13.06
C SER A 222 -4.04 -12.80 11.74
N VAL A 223 -4.84 -12.63 10.67
CA VAL A 223 -4.39 -11.92 9.46
C VAL A 223 -4.00 -10.47 9.82
N ARG A 224 -4.81 -9.82 10.66
CA ARG A 224 -4.58 -8.48 11.25
C ARG A 224 -3.29 -8.37 12.07
N ARG A 225 -3.07 -9.31 13.00
CA ARG A 225 -1.85 -9.34 13.83
C ARG A 225 -0.59 -9.62 13.01
N ARG A 226 -0.66 -10.42 11.93
CA ARG A 226 0.50 -10.92 11.20
C ARG A 226 1.10 -9.93 10.19
N TYR A 227 0.28 -9.14 9.49
CA TYR A 227 0.81 -7.99 8.72
C TYR A 227 1.40 -6.94 9.67
N SER A 228 0.69 -6.65 10.76
CA SER A 228 1.17 -5.73 11.80
C SER A 228 2.47 -6.24 12.46
N SER A 229 2.62 -7.55 12.71
CA SER A 229 3.84 -8.14 13.26
C SER A 229 4.99 -8.21 12.24
N TYR A 230 4.75 -8.37 10.94
CA TYR A 230 5.79 -8.24 9.92
C TYR A 230 6.35 -6.80 9.87
N ILE A 231 5.45 -5.80 9.84
CA ILE A 231 5.82 -4.38 9.91
C ILE A 231 6.57 -4.13 11.23
N THR A 232 6.05 -4.62 12.36
CA THR A 232 6.61 -4.38 13.70
C THR A 232 7.89 -5.19 13.97
N SER A 233 8.10 -6.35 13.34
CA SER A 233 9.30 -7.19 13.54
C SER A 233 10.51 -6.64 12.80
N LYS A 234 10.31 -5.86 11.72
CA LYS A 234 11.34 -5.00 11.12
C LYS A 234 11.61 -3.73 11.94
N VAL A 235 10.76 -3.42 12.93
CA VAL A 235 10.91 -2.34 13.90
C VAL A 235 11.49 -2.91 15.19
N SER A 236 12.79 -3.19 15.18
CA SER A 236 13.48 -3.57 16.40
C SER A 236 13.59 -2.37 17.35
N SER A 237 13.00 -2.54 18.54
CA SER A 237 13.23 -1.83 19.82
C SER A 237 12.13 -0.90 20.32
N THR A 238 11.97 -0.95 21.66
CA THR A 238 11.26 -0.01 22.53
C THR A 238 10.97 1.36 21.89
N GLY A 239 9.69 1.65 21.63
CA GLY A 239 9.24 2.89 20.99
C GLY A 239 8.92 2.69 19.50
N GLY A 240 7.93 1.85 19.21
CA GLY A 240 7.55 1.49 17.83
C GLY A 240 7.05 2.68 17.00
N THR A 241 6.75 2.44 15.72
CA THR A 241 6.25 3.48 14.80
C THR A 241 5.05 4.22 15.38
N ASP A 242 4.10 3.48 15.96
CA ASP A 242 2.90 4.03 16.59
C ASP A 242 3.25 4.99 17.73
N ASP A 243 4.25 4.66 18.55
CA ASP A 243 4.72 5.52 19.64
C ASP A 243 5.37 6.79 19.07
N LEU A 244 6.25 6.66 18.09
CA LEU A 244 6.90 7.80 17.43
C LEU A 244 5.86 8.74 16.82
N MET A 245 4.90 8.18 16.09
CA MET A 245 3.82 8.93 15.45
C MET A 245 2.99 9.64 16.51
N ASN A 246 2.44 8.91 17.48
CA ASN A 246 1.53 9.44 18.50
C ASN A 246 2.19 10.37 19.54
N THR A 247 3.53 10.38 19.64
CA THR A 247 4.25 11.26 20.58
C THR A 247 5.00 12.39 19.88
N VAL A 248 6.12 12.10 19.22
CA VAL A 248 7.02 13.11 18.65
C VAL A 248 6.39 13.78 17.45
N ILE A 249 5.87 13.00 16.49
CA ILE A 249 5.31 13.53 15.25
C ILE A 249 4.03 14.28 15.52
N ARG A 250 3.11 13.73 16.32
CA ARG A 250 1.87 14.40 16.73
C ARG A 250 2.14 15.78 17.35
N ARG A 251 3.10 15.88 18.28
CA ARG A 251 3.50 17.16 18.90
C ARG A 251 4.07 18.15 17.90
N LYS A 252 4.77 17.68 16.87
CA LYS A 252 5.31 18.53 15.80
C LYS A 252 4.22 19.01 14.83
N LEU A 253 3.29 18.14 14.44
CA LEU A 253 2.23 18.47 13.48
C LEU A 253 1.22 19.48 14.04
N ARG A 254 0.88 19.41 15.35
CA ARG A 254 -0.02 20.34 16.07
C ARG A 254 -1.45 20.47 15.53
N ILE A 255 -1.77 19.85 14.40
CA ILE A 255 -3.08 19.89 13.71
C ILE A 255 -3.93 18.65 13.95
N ILE A 256 -3.39 17.64 14.63
CA ILE A 256 -4.08 16.38 14.90
C ILE A 256 -5.06 16.54 16.07
N PRO A 257 -6.36 16.23 15.91
CA PRO A 257 -7.33 16.31 17.00
C PRO A 257 -6.96 15.41 18.20
N LYS A 258 -7.46 15.79 19.39
CA LYS A 258 -7.13 15.08 20.65
C LYS A 258 -7.62 13.63 20.67
N ASN A 259 -8.75 13.35 20.02
CA ASN A 259 -9.42 12.05 19.95
C ASN A 259 -8.92 11.16 18.79
N ILE A 260 -7.92 11.62 18.02
CA ILE A 260 -7.34 10.84 16.92
C ILE A 260 -5.95 10.36 17.35
N SER A 261 -5.75 9.06 17.24
CA SER A 261 -4.47 8.38 17.33
C SER A 261 -4.12 7.81 15.96
N TRP A 262 -2.85 7.89 15.60
CA TRP A 262 -2.32 7.17 14.45
C TRP A 262 -2.26 5.68 14.78
N GLY A 263 -2.60 4.85 13.81
CA GLY A 263 -2.29 3.42 13.80
C GLY A 263 -1.75 3.05 12.43
N GLY A 264 -0.93 2.00 12.39
CA GLY A 264 -0.38 1.51 11.13
C GLY A 264 -1.47 1.07 10.14
N GLN A 265 -2.58 0.51 10.61
CA GLN A 265 -3.70 0.05 9.79
C GLN A 265 -5.03 0.48 10.38
N SER A 266 -6.11 0.28 9.62
CA SER A 266 -7.47 0.59 10.04
C SER A 266 -8.43 -0.52 9.65
N ASP A 267 -8.91 -1.27 10.64
CA ASP A 267 -9.85 -2.38 10.46
C ASP A 267 -11.15 -1.91 9.78
N ASN A 268 -11.63 -0.73 10.16
CA ASN A 268 -12.83 -0.16 9.54
C ASN A 268 -12.62 0.13 8.05
N VAL A 269 -11.42 0.56 7.66
CA VAL A 269 -11.08 0.80 6.24
C VAL A 269 -10.98 -0.52 5.49
N PHE A 270 -10.29 -1.51 6.08
CA PHE A 270 -10.19 -2.85 5.50
C PHE A 270 -11.57 -3.45 5.26
N GLU A 271 -12.44 -3.45 6.27
CA GLU A 271 -13.82 -3.95 6.18
C GLU A 271 -14.68 -3.18 5.16
N ALA A 272 -14.44 -1.88 4.99
CA ALA A 272 -15.14 -1.07 4.01
C ALA A 272 -14.70 -1.39 2.56
N LEU A 273 -13.42 -1.70 2.36
CA LEU A 273 -12.82 -2.00 1.05
C LEU A 273 -12.80 -3.49 0.69
N LYS A 274 -13.21 -4.39 1.60
CA LYS A 274 -13.08 -5.83 1.43
C LYS A 274 -13.64 -6.39 0.11
N SER A 275 -14.77 -5.85 -0.36
CA SER A 275 -15.37 -6.26 -1.64
C SER A 275 -14.57 -5.84 -2.87
N ASP A 276 -13.64 -4.89 -2.73
CA ASP A 276 -12.70 -4.46 -3.76
C ASP A 276 -11.39 -5.27 -3.72
N PHE A 277 -11.10 -5.92 -2.58
CA PHE A 277 -9.83 -6.61 -2.35
C PHE A 277 -9.50 -7.68 -3.39
N MET A 278 -10.51 -8.40 -3.90
CA MET A 278 -10.33 -9.45 -4.91
C MET A 278 -10.55 -8.97 -6.35
N LYS A 279 -10.93 -7.71 -6.58
CA LYS A 279 -11.11 -7.19 -7.94
C LYS A 279 -9.75 -6.99 -8.62
N PRO A 280 -9.48 -7.59 -9.79
CA PRO A 280 -8.23 -7.33 -10.50
C PRO A 280 -8.20 -5.91 -11.04
N ARG A 281 -7.03 -5.27 -10.99
CA ARG A 281 -6.79 -3.91 -11.54
C ARG A 281 -5.74 -3.92 -12.66
N ILE A 282 -5.36 -5.11 -13.15
CA ILE A 282 -4.35 -5.26 -14.20
C ILE A 282 -4.74 -4.55 -15.51
N ASN A 283 -6.03 -4.56 -15.88
CA ASN A 283 -6.53 -3.85 -17.06
C ASN A 283 -6.36 -2.33 -16.97
N GLU A 284 -6.29 -1.77 -15.76
CA GLU A 284 -6.04 -0.34 -15.57
C GLU A 284 -4.58 0.03 -15.87
N VAL A 285 -3.64 -0.93 -15.72
CA VAL A 285 -2.27 -0.76 -16.19
C VAL A 285 -2.25 -0.60 -17.70
N ASP A 286 -2.98 -1.45 -18.43
CA ASP A 286 -3.09 -1.36 -19.89
C ASP A 286 -3.72 -0.03 -20.33
N GLU A 287 -4.78 0.41 -19.64
CA GLU A 287 -5.39 1.72 -19.90
C GLU A 287 -4.38 2.86 -19.68
N LEU A 288 -3.63 2.85 -18.57
CA LEU A 288 -2.58 3.85 -18.29
C LEU A 288 -1.50 3.88 -19.36
N LEU A 289 -1.01 2.72 -19.77
CA LEU A 289 -0.01 2.59 -20.84
C LEU A 289 -0.55 3.12 -22.17
N SER A 290 -1.81 2.82 -22.50
CA SER A 290 -2.47 3.34 -23.72
C SER A 290 -2.62 4.87 -23.72
N LEU A 291 -2.74 5.47 -22.53
CA LEU A 291 -2.79 6.91 -22.31
C LEU A 291 -1.40 7.56 -22.27
N GLY A 292 -0.33 6.79 -22.47
CA GLY A 292 1.05 7.27 -22.49
C GLY A 292 1.65 7.50 -21.10
N VAL A 293 1.06 6.94 -20.04
CA VAL A 293 1.62 6.99 -18.68
C VAL A 293 2.69 5.91 -18.55
N ASN A 294 3.88 6.31 -18.07
CA ASN A 294 4.93 5.34 -17.74
C ASN A 294 4.55 4.55 -16.49
N VAL A 295 4.55 3.22 -16.59
CA VAL A 295 4.38 2.32 -15.45
C VAL A 295 5.65 1.49 -15.29
N THR A 296 6.25 1.52 -14.10
CA THR A 296 7.39 0.68 -13.72
C THR A 296 6.93 -0.35 -12.71
N VAL A 297 7.30 -1.61 -12.90
CA VAL A 297 7.03 -2.69 -11.93
C VAL A 297 8.36 -3.18 -11.37
N TYR A 298 8.46 -3.29 -10.05
CA TYR A 298 9.62 -3.84 -9.35
C TYR A 298 9.15 -4.75 -8.21
N ASN A 299 9.88 -5.83 -7.96
CA ASN A 299 9.47 -6.86 -7.00
C ASN A 299 10.69 -7.37 -6.22
N GLY A 300 10.51 -7.62 -4.92
CA GLY A 300 11.44 -8.43 -4.15
C GLY A 300 11.41 -9.89 -4.59
N GLN A 301 12.53 -10.62 -4.55
CA GLN A 301 12.54 -12.00 -5.08
C GLN A 301 11.92 -13.04 -4.14
N VAL A 302 11.65 -12.68 -2.88
CA VAL A 302 11.30 -13.62 -1.81
C VAL A 302 9.91 -13.43 -1.19
N SER A 303 9.07 -12.55 -1.75
CA SER A 303 7.72 -12.27 -1.21
C SER A 303 6.63 -13.01 -2.01
N PHE A 304 5.59 -13.51 -1.34
CA PHE A 304 4.43 -14.17 -1.98
C PHE A 304 3.61 -13.24 -2.86
N TRP A 305 3.74 -11.93 -2.65
CA TRP A 305 3.06 -10.88 -3.41
C TRP A 305 3.71 -10.63 -4.79
N ASN A 306 4.64 -11.49 -5.22
CA ASN A 306 5.48 -11.29 -6.42
C ASN A 306 5.39 -12.37 -7.49
N LEU A 307 4.68 -13.48 -7.27
CA LEU A 307 4.97 -14.67 -8.05
C LEU A 307 4.04 -14.83 -9.24
N LEU A 308 3.99 -13.79 -10.06
CA LEU A 308 3.72 -14.01 -11.47
C LEU A 308 4.86 -14.85 -12.06
N PRO A 309 4.60 -15.90 -12.85
CA PRO A 309 5.66 -16.51 -13.64
C PRO A 309 6.35 -15.41 -14.47
N MET A 310 7.68 -15.46 -14.54
CA MET A 310 8.54 -14.44 -15.16
C MET A 310 8.10 -14.05 -16.59
N SER A 311 7.32 -14.90 -17.26
CA SER A 311 6.63 -14.63 -18.53
C SER A 311 5.64 -13.46 -18.49
N THR A 312 4.93 -13.23 -17.38
CA THR A 312 3.92 -12.16 -17.28
C THR A 312 4.58 -10.80 -16.95
N CYS A 313 5.57 -10.79 -16.06
CA CYS A 313 6.37 -9.59 -15.74
C CYS A 313 7.27 -9.13 -16.91
N ASN A 314 7.79 -10.05 -17.73
CA ASN A 314 8.62 -9.70 -18.89
C ASN A 314 7.88 -8.94 -20.00
N SER A 315 6.54 -8.86 -19.96
CA SER A 315 5.78 -8.02 -20.90
C SER A 315 5.72 -6.53 -20.49
N LEU A 316 6.17 -6.17 -19.28
CA LEU A 316 5.98 -4.84 -18.68
C LEU A 316 7.27 -4.06 -18.35
N ALA A 317 8.46 -4.56 -18.73
CA ALA A 317 9.72 -3.92 -18.34
C ALA A 317 10.20 -2.86 -19.35
N GLY A 318 10.06 -1.57 -18.99
CA GLY A 318 10.61 -0.46 -19.77
C GLY A 318 10.89 0.82 -18.97
N LYS A 319 12.19 1.13 -18.80
CA LYS A 319 12.83 2.42 -18.46
C LYS A 319 12.61 3.02 -17.06
N ILE A 320 13.70 3.02 -16.29
CA ILE A 320 13.92 3.89 -15.11
C ILE A 320 14.38 5.27 -15.61
N ILE A 321 13.68 6.35 -15.24
CA ILE A 321 14.00 7.75 -15.61
C ILE A 321 14.11 8.57 -14.31
N ASN A 322 15.05 9.52 -14.23
CA ASN A 322 15.23 10.44 -13.10
C ASN A 322 13.91 11.10 -12.63
N LEU A 323 13.54 10.89 -11.36
CA LEU A 323 12.26 11.30 -10.74
C LEU A 323 12.45 12.49 -9.80
N HIS A 324 11.45 13.37 -9.62
CA HIS A 324 11.59 14.60 -8.81
C HIS A 324 10.51 14.81 -7.72
N VAL A 325 9.34 14.14 -7.78
CA VAL A 325 8.36 14.14 -6.67
C VAL A 325 7.66 12.78 -6.58
N PHE A 326 7.60 12.19 -5.38
CA PHE A 326 6.91 10.92 -5.12
C PHE A 326 5.71 11.09 -4.20
N VAL A 327 4.59 10.44 -4.56
CA VAL A 327 3.53 10.11 -3.61
C VAL A 327 3.65 8.64 -3.27
N LEU A 328 3.97 8.34 -2.02
CA LEU A 328 4.06 6.97 -1.55
C LEU A 328 2.70 6.51 -1.02
N PHE A 329 2.11 5.50 -1.66
CA PHE A 329 0.97 4.75 -1.14
C PHE A 329 1.42 3.40 -0.66
N SER A 330 1.31 3.19 0.63
CA SER A 330 1.02 1.86 1.11
C SER A 330 0.01 2.01 2.23
N LEU A 331 -0.70 0.93 2.52
CA LEU A 331 -1.34 0.76 3.81
C LEU A 331 -0.31 0.71 4.98
N GLN A 332 0.96 1.09 4.77
CA GLN A 332 1.97 1.44 5.78
C GLN A 332 3.27 1.94 5.13
N VAL A 333 3.48 3.25 5.00
CA VAL A 333 4.78 3.76 4.56
C VAL A 333 5.65 3.94 5.79
N LEU A 334 6.40 2.92 6.20
CA LEU A 334 7.47 3.15 7.17
C LEU A 334 8.62 2.16 7.10
N GLN A 335 9.58 2.45 6.23
CA GLN A 335 10.97 1.98 6.37
C GLN A 335 11.99 3.15 6.33
N VAL A 336 11.56 4.42 6.45
CA VAL A 336 12.46 5.58 6.33
C VAL A 336 12.68 6.35 7.65
N LEU A 337 12.10 5.93 8.79
CA LEU A 337 12.26 6.65 10.06
C LEU A 337 12.93 5.88 11.21
N MET A 338 13.50 4.68 10.97
CA MET A 338 14.04 3.85 12.06
C MET A 338 15.55 3.70 12.19
N ASN A 339 16.33 4.35 11.33
CA ASN A 339 17.79 4.39 11.53
C ASN A 339 18.27 5.56 12.43
N ILE A 340 17.41 6.13 13.29
CA ILE A 340 17.79 7.22 14.21
C ILE A 340 17.63 6.85 15.70
N ALA A 341 17.02 5.71 16.07
CA ALA A 341 16.73 5.40 17.48
C ALA A 341 17.70 4.41 18.17
N HIS A 342 18.73 3.93 17.49
CA HIS A 342 19.71 3.02 18.09
C HIS A 342 21.15 3.47 17.84
N ARG A 343 21.56 4.49 18.59
CA ARG A 343 22.92 4.68 19.13
C ARG A 343 22.92 5.92 20.03
N SER A 344 22.52 5.69 21.27
CA SER A 344 23.03 6.38 22.46
C SER A 344 23.04 5.40 23.60
#